data_AF-A0A238WQH5-F1
#
_entry.id   AF-A0A238WQH5-F1
#
_cell.length_a   1.000
_cell.length_b   1.000
_cell.length_c   1.000
_cell.angle_alpha   90.00
_cell.angle_beta   90.00
_cell.angle_gamma   90.00
#
_symmetry.space_group_name_H-M   'P 1'
#
loop_
_entity.id
_entity.type
_entity.pdbx_description
1 polymer ?
#
loop_
_entity_poly.entity_id
_entity_poly.type
_entity_poly.pdbx_seq_one_letter_code
_entity_poly.pdbx_strand_id
1 'polypeptide(L)'
;MKKKLFLLMLLLTNIISHSQIFQSENNDFINFNSKEIKINIDNTNYEGNFISFTSKEDKKEYLIYSYFSRSVVIELNKETEEINDASPNLTVYRVKLIHTSNIDSLMKEISKKGLNNIKKYIIIYEAENIRLELNNQNKLTP
;
A
#
# COMPACT_ATOMS: atom_id res chain seq x y z
N MET A 1 42.38 -3.51 -11.77
CA MET A 1 41.69 -3.61 -10.45
C MET A 1 40.75 -2.44 -10.12
N LYS A 2 40.95 -1.23 -10.67
CA LYS A 2 40.13 -0.03 -10.33
C LYS A 2 38.63 -0.11 -10.72
N LYS A 3 38.25 -0.90 -11.73
CA LYS A 3 36.85 -1.02 -12.19
C LYS A 3 35.91 -1.75 -11.20
N LYS A 4 36.44 -2.67 -10.39
CA LYS A 4 35.63 -3.41 -9.40
C LYS A 4 35.27 -2.58 -8.17
N LEU A 5 36.12 -1.61 -7.80
CA LEU A 5 35.89 -0.73 -6.66
C LEU A 5 34.77 0.29 -6.91
N PHE A 6 34.67 0.79 -8.15
CA PHE A 6 33.58 1.70 -8.55
C PHE A 6 32.22 1.00 -8.56
N LEU A 7 32.15 -0.24 -9.05
CA LEU A 7 30.93 -1.05 -9.00
C LEU A 7 30.50 -1.37 -7.57
N LEU A 8 31.46 -1.66 -6.67
CA LEU A 8 31.19 -1.91 -5.26
C LEU A 8 30.70 -0.65 -4.54
N MET A 9 31.27 0.53 -4.85
CA MET A 9 30.76 1.81 -4.32
C MET A 9 29.34 2.11 -4.81
N LEU A 10 29.04 1.84 -6.09
CA LEU A 10 27.69 2.01 -6.66
C LEU A 10 26.66 1.05 -6.05
N LEU A 11 27.10 -0.15 -5.65
CA LEU A 11 26.24 -1.12 -4.96
C LEU A 11 26.00 -0.74 -3.49
N LEU A 12 26.96 -0.09 -2.82
CA LEU A 12 26.86 0.30 -1.41
C LEU A 12 26.08 1.60 -1.18
N THR A 13 26.02 2.52 -2.15
CA THR A 13 25.18 3.74 -2.04
C THR A 13 23.69 3.46 -2.14
N ASN A 14 23.29 2.23 -2.49
CA ASN A 14 21.88 1.82 -2.62
C ASN A 14 21.36 1.03 -1.41
N ILE A 15 22.12 0.89 -0.33
CA ILE A 15 21.73 0.10 0.84
C ILE A 15 21.59 1.02 2.05
N ILE A 16 20.61 1.92 1.99
CA ILE A 16 20.02 2.47 3.20
C ILE A 16 18.50 2.41 3.01
N SER A 17 17.96 1.21 3.20
CA SER A 17 16.52 1.00 3.28
C SER A 17 16.15 1.10 4.75
N HIS A 18 15.90 2.32 5.25
CA HIS A 18 15.28 2.44 6.56
C HIS A 18 13.85 1.90 6.48
N SER A 19 13.46 1.16 7.52
CA SER A 19 12.15 0.51 7.59
C SER A 19 11.03 1.55 7.61
N GLN A 20 10.26 1.70 6.53
CA GLN A 20 9.17 2.68 6.47
C GLN A 20 7.86 2.08 6.99
N ILE A 21 7.56 2.35 8.26
CA ILE A 21 6.33 1.92 8.94
C ILE A 21 5.46 3.13 9.22
N PHE A 22 4.25 3.12 8.67
CA PHE A 22 3.21 4.11 8.93
C PHE A 22 2.14 3.48 9.80
N GLN A 23 1.76 4.10 10.91
CA GLN A 23 0.81 3.54 11.88
C GLN A 23 -0.19 4.59 12.41
N SER A 24 -1.44 4.16 12.66
CA SER A 24 -2.51 4.96 13.28
C SER A 24 -2.65 4.66 14.78
N GLU A 25 -3.42 5.48 15.49
CA GLU A 25 -3.78 5.25 16.90
C GLU A 25 -4.57 3.94 17.11
N ASN A 26 -5.31 3.50 16.10
CA ASN A 26 -6.08 2.25 16.14
C ASN A 26 -5.25 1.01 15.82
N ASN A 27 -3.92 1.13 15.80
CA ASN A 27 -2.97 0.09 15.42
C ASN A 27 -3.06 -0.38 13.96
N ASP A 28 -3.76 0.36 13.08
CA ASP A 28 -3.62 0.15 11.64
C ASP A 28 -2.20 0.48 11.24
N PHE A 29 -1.61 -0.30 10.35
CA PHE A 29 -0.26 -0.01 9.87
C PHE A 29 -0.04 -0.46 8.43
N ILE A 30 0.93 0.20 7.79
CA ILE A 30 1.51 -0.16 6.50
C ILE A 30 3.03 -0.17 6.65
N ASN A 31 3.64 -1.33 6.42
CA ASN A 31 5.09 -1.50 6.42
C ASN A 31 5.57 -1.73 4.98
N PHE A 32 6.17 -0.70 4.37
CA PHE A 32 6.63 -0.80 2.98
C PHE A 32 7.86 -1.70 2.79
N ASN A 33 8.60 -1.97 3.87
CA ASN A 33 9.77 -2.82 3.85
C ASN A 33 9.38 -4.31 3.87
N SER A 34 8.56 -4.73 4.84
CA SER A 34 8.07 -6.12 4.88
C SER A 34 6.93 -6.39 3.89
N LYS A 35 6.34 -5.33 3.31
CA LYS A 35 5.10 -5.36 2.52
C LYS A 35 3.90 -5.86 3.33
N GLU A 36 3.95 -5.74 4.65
CA GLU A 36 2.84 -6.09 5.52
C GLU A 36 1.90 -4.89 5.69
N ILE A 37 0.62 -5.19 5.81
CA ILE A 37 -0.43 -4.22 6.08
C ILE A 37 -1.44 -4.82 7.05
N LYS A 38 -2.01 -3.98 7.92
CA LYS A 38 -3.17 -4.30 8.74
C LYS A 38 -4.08 -3.08 8.80
N ILE A 39 -5.34 -3.25 8.43
CA ILE A 39 -6.37 -2.20 8.49
C ILE A 39 -7.59 -2.76 9.23
N ASN A 40 -8.12 -2.01 10.19
CA ASN A 40 -9.37 -2.27 10.87
C ASN A 40 -10.53 -1.72 10.04
N ILE A 41 -11.50 -2.60 9.76
CA ILE A 41 -12.69 -2.26 8.99
C ILE A 41 -13.88 -2.90 9.70
N ASP A 42 -14.83 -2.09 10.15
CA ASP A 42 -16.00 -2.51 10.94
C ASP A 42 -15.64 -3.48 12.09
N ASN A 43 -14.67 -3.09 12.92
CA ASN A 43 -14.14 -3.86 14.05
C ASN A 43 -13.47 -5.20 13.68
N THR A 44 -13.20 -5.44 12.41
CA THR A 44 -12.47 -6.62 11.92
C THR A 44 -11.10 -6.19 11.42
N ASN A 45 -10.05 -6.88 11.87
CA ASN A 45 -8.69 -6.64 11.39
C ASN A 45 -8.44 -7.43 10.11
N TYR A 46 -8.12 -6.71 9.03
CA TYR A 46 -7.71 -7.28 7.76
C TYR A 46 -6.22 -7.07 7.58
N GLU A 47 -5.45 -8.16 7.64
CA GLU A 47 -3.99 -8.14 7.53
C GLU A 47 -3.46 -9.03 6.42
N GLY A 48 -2.28 -8.72 5.91
CA GLY A 48 -1.63 -9.56 4.91
C GLY A 48 -0.45 -8.87 4.25
N ASN A 49 0.11 -9.54 3.24
CA ASN A 49 1.14 -8.98 2.39
C ASN A 49 0.51 -8.28 1.19
N PHE A 50 0.85 -7.02 0.97
CA PHE A 50 0.29 -6.23 -0.11
C PHE A 50 1.19 -6.17 -1.34
N ILE A 51 0.53 -5.94 -2.47
CA ILE A 51 1.14 -5.55 -3.75
C ILE A 51 0.72 -4.11 -4.02
N SER A 52 1.67 -3.26 -4.37
CA SER A 52 1.42 -1.89 -4.80
C SER A 52 1.33 -1.83 -6.33
N PHE A 53 0.43 -1.01 -6.86
CA PHE A 53 0.33 -0.75 -8.28
C PHE A 53 -0.38 0.58 -8.58
N THR A 54 0.12 1.27 -9.59
CA THR A 54 -0.52 2.46 -10.13
C THR A 54 -1.53 2.09 -11.22
N SER A 55 -2.74 2.62 -11.11
CA SER A 55 -3.76 2.44 -12.15
C SER A 55 -3.46 3.29 -13.37
N LYS A 56 -3.69 2.73 -14.56
CA LYS A 56 -3.45 3.44 -15.82
C LYS A 56 -4.57 4.43 -16.14
N GLU A 57 -5.76 4.20 -15.62
CA GLU A 57 -6.97 4.99 -15.88
C GLU A 57 -6.97 6.29 -15.07
N ASP A 58 -6.94 6.18 -13.74
CA ASP A 58 -7.09 7.30 -12.81
C ASP A 58 -5.74 7.78 -12.22
N LYS A 59 -4.63 7.14 -12.59
CA LYS A 59 -3.27 7.46 -12.11
C LYS A 59 -3.10 7.43 -10.59
N LYS A 60 -3.97 6.68 -9.91
CA LYS A 60 -3.90 6.53 -8.46
C LYS A 60 -3.07 5.31 -8.07
N GLU A 61 -2.40 5.42 -6.92
CA GLU A 61 -1.67 4.33 -6.30
C GLU A 61 -2.58 3.49 -5.41
N TYR A 62 -2.57 2.18 -5.62
CA TYR A 62 -3.37 1.22 -4.89
C TYR A 62 -2.49 0.19 -4.21
N LEU A 63 -2.83 -0.16 -2.96
CA LEU A 63 -2.35 -1.39 -2.34
C LEU A 63 -3.45 -2.43 -2.37
N ILE A 64 -3.12 -3.66 -2.76
CA ILE A 64 -4.04 -4.79 -2.79
C ILE A 64 -3.46 -5.99 -2.05
N TYR A 65 -4.28 -6.65 -1.24
CA TYR A 65 -3.92 -7.86 -0.52
C TYR A 65 -5.12 -8.79 -0.35
N SER A 66 -4.85 -10.07 -0.14
CA SER A 66 -5.88 -11.08 0.12
C SER A 66 -5.98 -11.35 1.61
N TYR A 67 -7.20 -11.49 2.10
CA TYR A 67 -7.52 -11.97 3.44
C TYR A 67 -8.68 -12.96 3.35
N PHE A 68 -8.39 -14.25 3.56
CA PHE A 68 -9.29 -15.37 3.27
C PHE A 68 -9.85 -15.30 1.83
N SER A 69 -11.18 -15.25 1.68
CA SER A 69 -11.89 -15.21 0.40
C SER A 69 -12.15 -13.77 -0.11
N ARG A 70 -11.44 -12.79 0.44
CA ARG A 70 -11.64 -11.36 0.15
C ARG A 70 -10.33 -10.74 -0.30
N SER A 71 -10.43 -9.81 -1.24
CA SER A 71 -9.35 -8.89 -1.56
C SER A 71 -9.68 -7.54 -0.95
N VAL A 72 -8.71 -6.94 -0.27
CA VAL A 72 -8.79 -5.58 0.24
C VAL A 72 -7.98 -4.71 -0.71
N VAL A 73 -8.60 -3.61 -1.17
CA VAL A 73 -7.95 -2.61 -2.01
C VAL A 73 -8.04 -1.28 -1.29
N ILE A 74 -6.91 -0.63 -1.14
CA ILE A 74 -6.84 0.72 -0.56
C ILE A 74 -6.23 1.69 -1.56
N GLU A 75 -6.73 2.91 -1.59
CA GLU A 75 -6.23 4.02 -2.39
C GLU A 75 -5.33 4.91 -1.52
N LEU A 76 -4.10 5.15 -1.96
CA LEU A 76 -3.15 6.04 -1.28
C LEU A 76 -3.22 7.47 -1.83
N ASN A 77 -2.81 8.45 -1.01
CA ASN A 77 -2.72 9.85 -1.43
C ASN A 77 -1.49 10.20 -2.27
N LYS A 78 -0.51 9.29 -2.38
CA LYS A 78 0.73 9.48 -3.13
C LYS A 78 1.25 8.14 -3.66
N GLU A 79 2.09 8.19 -4.69
CA GLU A 79 2.71 7.00 -5.27
C GLU A 79 3.73 6.40 -4.30
N THR A 80 3.90 5.07 -4.34
CA THR A 80 4.83 4.40 -3.41
C THR A 80 6.29 4.80 -3.63
N GLU A 81 6.64 5.25 -4.83
CA GLU A 81 7.99 5.72 -5.18
C GLU A 81 8.32 7.09 -4.54
N GLU A 82 7.30 7.88 -4.21
CA GLU A 82 7.45 9.19 -3.54
C GLU A 82 7.52 9.07 -2.02
N ILE A 83 7.19 7.89 -1.47
CA ILE A 83 7.25 7.61 -0.04
C ILE A 83 8.72 7.39 0.34
N ASN A 84 9.22 8.29 1.17
CA ASN A 84 10.58 8.26 1.69
C ASN A 84 10.61 8.51 3.20
N ASP A 85 11.78 8.39 3.81
CA ASP A 85 11.96 8.57 5.26
C ASP A 85 11.53 9.96 5.76
N ALA A 86 11.55 10.97 4.88
CA ALA A 86 11.10 12.31 5.21
C ALA A 86 9.57 12.47 5.16
N SER A 87 8.85 11.53 4.55
CA SER A 87 7.38 11.54 4.48
C SER A 87 6.79 11.44 5.89
N PRO A 88 6.13 12.50 6.39
CA PRO A 88 5.64 12.53 7.76
C PRO A 88 4.38 11.67 7.92
N ASN A 89 3.53 11.68 6.91
CA ASN A 89 2.23 11.05 6.92
C ASN A 89 1.94 10.32 5.60
N LEU A 90 1.04 9.35 5.72
CA LEU A 90 0.39 8.65 4.63
C LEU A 90 -1.11 8.70 4.87
N THR A 91 -1.88 9.01 3.84
CA THR A 91 -3.34 9.04 3.94
C THR A 91 -3.90 7.96 3.02
N VAL A 92 -4.69 7.06 3.58
CA VAL A 92 -5.57 6.19 2.79
C VAL A 92 -6.84 6.99 2.51
N TYR A 93 -7.33 7.03 1.26
CA TYR A 93 -8.51 7.81 0.88
C TYR A 93 -9.78 6.97 0.68
N ARG A 94 -9.57 5.72 0.28
CA ARG A 94 -10.66 4.80 -0.03
C ARG A 94 -10.22 3.40 0.34
N VAL A 95 -11.17 2.63 0.84
CA VAL A 95 -11.00 1.20 1.09
C VAL A 95 -12.18 0.45 0.47
N LYS A 96 -11.90 -0.61 -0.27
CA LYS A 96 -12.89 -1.56 -0.78
C LYS A 96 -12.53 -2.98 -0.40
N LEU A 97 -13.51 -3.72 0.12
CA LEU A 97 -13.44 -5.17 0.28
C LEU A 97 -14.23 -5.81 -0.84
N ILE A 98 -13.59 -6.74 -1.53
CA ILE A 98 -14.12 -7.34 -2.74
C ILE A 98 -14.11 -8.84 -2.54
N HIS A 99 -15.23 -9.51 -2.80
CA HIS A 99 -15.32 -10.97 -2.71
C HIS A 99 -14.62 -11.62 -3.91
N THR A 100 -13.32 -11.83 -3.79
CA THR A 100 -12.48 -12.55 -4.75
C THR A 100 -11.16 -12.92 -4.08
N SER A 101 -10.64 -14.11 -4.40
CA SER A 101 -9.27 -14.51 -4.07
C SER A 101 -8.31 -14.29 -5.25
N ASN A 102 -8.82 -13.99 -6.45
CA ASN A 102 -8.02 -13.77 -7.65
C ASN A 102 -7.57 -12.30 -7.74
N ILE A 103 -6.50 -11.97 -7.00
CA ILE A 103 -5.88 -10.64 -6.98
C ILE A 103 -5.44 -10.23 -8.38
N ASP A 104 -4.79 -11.11 -9.16
CA ASP A 104 -4.23 -10.76 -10.46
C ASP A 104 -5.31 -10.26 -11.44
N SER A 105 -6.46 -10.93 -11.48
CA SER A 105 -7.60 -10.53 -12.30
C SER A 105 -8.17 -9.18 -11.84
N LEU A 106 -8.28 -8.99 -10.52
CA LEU A 106 -8.80 -7.77 -9.93
C LEU A 106 -7.87 -6.58 -10.17
N MET A 107 -6.58 -6.73 -9.88
CA MET A 107 -5.54 -5.74 -10.14
C MET A 107 -5.49 -5.34 -11.62
N LYS A 108 -5.54 -6.31 -12.55
CA LYS A 108 -5.61 -6.02 -13.99
C LYS A 108 -6.83 -5.20 -14.38
N GLU A 109 -7.97 -5.41 -13.73
CA GLU A 109 -9.17 -4.65 -14.03
C GLU A 109 -9.15 -3.25 -13.42
N ILE A 110 -8.74 -3.12 -12.15
CA ILE A 110 -8.55 -1.81 -11.52
C ILE A 110 -7.55 -0.99 -12.32
N SER A 111 -6.42 -1.59 -12.72
CA SER A 111 -5.41 -0.89 -13.54
C SER A 111 -5.96 -0.37 -14.87
N LYS A 112 -6.94 -1.05 -15.47
CA LYS A 112 -7.52 -0.67 -16.77
C LYS A 112 -8.73 0.25 -16.68
N LYS A 113 -9.48 0.21 -15.58
CA LYS A 113 -10.80 0.87 -15.48
C LYS A 113 -10.93 1.80 -14.27
N GLY A 114 -9.94 1.82 -13.37
CA GLY A 114 -10.05 2.43 -12.05
C GLY A 114 -10.91 1.62 -11.09
N LEU A 115 -10.79 1.94 -9.79
CA LEU A 115 -11.45 1.20 -8.71
C LEU A 115 -13.00 1.37 -8.69
N ASN A 116 -13.52 2.40 -9.34
CA ASN A 116 -14.97 2.66 -9.38
C ASN A 116 -15.72 1.85 -10.45
N ASN A 117 -15.01 1.22 -11.39
CA ASN A 117 -15.60 0.59 -12.57
C ASN A 117 -15.47 -0.94 -12.60
N ILE A 118 -15.18 -1.57 -11.46
CA ILE A 118 -15.00 -3.02 -11.32
C ILE A 118 -16.32 -3.79 -11.14
N LYS A 119 -17.28 -3.57 -12.04
CA LYS A 119 -18.69 -4.03 -11.93
C LYS A 119 -18.88 -5.56 -11.85
N LYS A 120 -17.88 -6.36 -12.22
CA LYS A 120 -17.97 -7.82 -12.24
C LYS A 120 -17.73 -8.49 -10.89
N TYR A 121 -17.37 -7.72 -9.86
CA TYR A 121 -17.08 -8.23 -8.53
C TYR A 121 -18.15 -7.82 -7.52
N ILE A 122 -18.35 -8.67 -6.51
CA ILE A 122 -19.20 -8.36 -5.36
C ILE A 122 -18.39 -7.50 -4.39
N ILE A 123 -18.85 -6.27 -4.15
CA ILE A 123 -18.30 -5.37 -3.15
C ILE A 123 -18.96 -5.69 -1.81
N ILE A 124 -18.16 -6.07 -0.81
CA ILE A 124 -18.62 -6.42 0.54
C ILE A 124 -18.69 -5.17 1.41
N TYR A 125 -17.70 -4.31 1.26
CA TYR A 125 -17.59 -3.06 1.97
C TYR A 125 -16.92 -2.04 1.07
N GLU A 126 -17.39 -0.81 1.15
CA GLU A 126 -16.78 0.33 0.51
C GLU A 126 -16.95 1.52 1.45
N ALA A 127 -15.85 2.20 1.71
CA ALA A 127 -15.92 3.52 2.29
C ALA A 127 -15.03 4.49 1.52
N GLU A 128 -15.65 5.60 1.17
CA GLU A 128 -15.06 6.70 0.42
C GLU A 128 -14.74 7.84 1.37
N ASN A 129 -13.61 8.52 1.16
CA ASN A 129 -13.17 9.64 1.99
C ASN A 129 -12.93 9.30 3.46
N ILE A 130 -12.63 8.02 3.76
CA ILE A 130 -12.03 7.63 5.04
C ILE A 130 -10.68 8.32 5.05
N ARG A 131 -10.50 9.48 5.66
CA ARG A 131 -9.16 10.07 5.80
C ARG A 131 -8.43 9.33 6.92
N LEU A 132 -8.04 8.08 6.67
CA LEU A 132 -7.24 7.32 7.61
C LEU A 132 -5.80 7.83 7.51
N GLU A 133 -5.40 8.61 8.50
CA GLU A 133 -4.05 9.17 8.60
C GLU A 133 -3.13 8.23 9.36
N LEU A 134 -2.00 7.90 8.74
CA LEU A 134 -0.96 7.04 9.29
C LEU A 134 0.32 7.86 9.45
N ASN A 135 0.94 7.80 10.62
CA ASN A 135 2.14 8.56 10.94
C ASN A 135 3.38 7.68 10.83
N ASN A 136 4.46 8.24 10.25
CA ASN A 136 5.73 7.55 10.12
C ASN A 136 6.39 7.35 11.50
N GLN A 137 6.59 6.10 11.89
CA GLN A 137 7.15 5.74 13.20
C GLN A 137 8.62 6.12 13.35
N ASN A 138 9.40 6.20 12.26
CA ASN A 138 10.81 6.60 12.33
C ASN A 138 11.02 8.07 12.73
N LYS A 139 9.96 8.91 12.71
CA LYS A 139 10.01 10.29 13.19
C LYS A 139 9.62 10.46 14.66
N LEU A 140 9.15 9.39 15.32
CA LEU A 140 8.71 9.44 16.72
C LEU A 140 9.83 9.12 17.71
N THR A 141 10.99 8.67 17.25
CA THR A 141 12.20 8.57 18.06
C THR A 141 13.02 9.86 17.96
N PRO A 142 13.18 10.62 19.07
CA PRO A 142 13.99 11.84 19.12
C PRO A 142 15.49 11.59 18.94
#